data_AF-A0A061BIT0-F1
#
_entry.id   AF-A0A061BIT0-F1
#
_cell.length_a   1.000
_cell.length_b   1.000
_cell.length_c   1.000
_cell.angle_alpha   90.00
_cell.angle_beta   90.00
_cell.angle_gamma   90.00
#
_symmetry.space_group_name_H-M   'P 1'
#
loop_
_entity.id
_entity.type
_entity.pdbx_description
1 polymer ?
#
loop_
_entity_poly.entity_id
_entity_poly.type
_entity_poly.pdbx_seq_one_letter_code
_entity_poly.pdbx_strand_id
1 'polypeptide(L)'
;MSGLPCNNVFDEMLHETVSELFVDPTKQPEDADGIPVTYISDKPLAAYPQNIAMDDTQRAVKRLCSRSHDILTTIAGTGDAYSMYAVDYSTNSLNFHYPSKGEDCLQMLLEILRRLLPSLKFLHTQCGLSSAYHGWSGCQYGRGVKHSNWQCGEHPADESTDCLPRSPLMSYLRDCLPGCLPHQLVSVGCKSECKTCPKSLPGAPCITPLGFRGFSGSTKTGKDICNVLTKFFDNSNINTLFGLLPKPPSTLPEHFQFALTLSNMLDHGKSASDDVSLAFEMKTKALSIELYKETSKLTGALQNAYRNQTGHNTPAHSKSTEADLWSLSKEASCDLPHERDIHCAPYLCSTSSDAYTYLAKKHADLYLSWAVYLPWTFYSYLKSLLDAFQQIDCGGSGCTKCSCKPGKHGVEYNCKCKALISCRGVMTTFYQYGFTFGDAKTLYGTNRKFCLSFHTQLSNLLKSQPFATLFEECDNFIWTIREPFTYLVLALWSLSLFYLICVMVGRLDVLHIRSHLRIPSSHKITAQSLLAAAQVGRLAKISYLQP
;
A
#
# COMPACT_ATOMS: atom_id res chain seq x y z
N MET A 1 -12.76 -18.27 6.37
CA MET A 1 -11.48 -19.02 6.29
C MET A 1 -11.57 -20.37 6.98
N SER A 2 -11.88 -20.47 8.29
CA SER A 2 -11.95 -21.78 8.98
C SER A 2 -12.91 -22.80 8.32
N GLY A 3 -14.10 -22.37 7.92
CA GLY A 3 -15.07 -23.23 7.23
C GLY A 3 -14.88 -23.37 5.72
N LEU A 4 -13.87 -22.71 5.14
CA LEU A 4 -13.64 -22.78 3.69
C LEU A 4 -13.37 -24.23 3.20
N PRO A 5 -12.56 -25.05 3.89
CA PRO A 5 -12.34 -26.45 3.49
C PRO A 5 -13.59 -27.35 3.53
N CYS A 6 -14.66 -26.89 4.18
CA CYS A 6 -15.93 -27.63 4.25
C CYS A 6 -16.92 -27.19 3.15
N ASN A 7 -16.52 -26.27 2.27
CA ASN A 7 -17.33 -25.79 1.16
C ASN A 7 -16.91 -26.46 -0.15
N ASN A 8 -17.87 -26.72 -1.04
CA ASN A 8 -17.64 -27.39 -2.32
C ASN A 8 -16.71 -26.62 -3.26
N VAL A 9 -16.63 -25.29 -3.16
CA VAL A 9 -15.73 -24.47 -4.00
C VAL A 9 -14.25 -24.64 -3.65
N PHE A 10 -13.92 -25.22 -2.49
CA PHE A 10 -12.54 -25.26 -2.00
C PHE A 10 -11.61 -26.09 -2.88
N ASP A 11 -12.07 -27.26 -3.33
CA ASP A 11 -11.24 -28.15 -4.15
C ASP A 11 -10.96 -27.54 -5.52
N GLU A 12 -11.97 -26.94 -6.16
CA GLU A 12 -11.83 -26.18 -7.42
C GLU A 12 -10.85 -25.01 -7.24
N MET A 13 -11.07 -24.16 -6.23
CA MET A 13 -10.20 -23.02 -5.91
C MET A 13 -8.75 -23.47 -5.70
N LEU A 14 -8.53 -24.58 -4.99
CA LEU A 14 -7.21 -25.00 -4.57
C LEU A 14 -6.44 -25.77 -5.65
N HIS A 15 -7.11 -26.67 -6.37
CA HIS A 15 -6.47 -27.59 -7.31
C HIS A 15 -6.54 -27.11 -8.75
N GLU A 16 -7.52 -26.30 -9.11
CA GLU A 16 -7.65 -25.72 -10.46
C GLU A 16 -7.13 -24.29 -10.44
N THR A 17 -7.81 -23.37 -9.75
CA THR A 17 -7.51 -21.93 -9.81
C THR A 17 -6.10 -21.58 -9.32
N VAL A 18 -5.61 -22.15 -8.21
CA VAL A 18 -4.24 -21.88 -7.76
C VAL A 18 -3.21 -22.45 -8.73
N SER A 19 -3.49 -23.59 -9.36
CA SER A 19 -2.59 -24.24 -10.32
C SER A 19 -2.48 -23.44 -11.61
N GLU A 20 -3.56 -22.81 -12.06
CA GLU A 20 -3.57 -21.90 -13.22
C GLU A 20 -2.59 -20.72 -13.06
N LEU A 21 -2.31 -20.28 -11.82
CA LEU A 21 -1.35 -19.21 -11.56
C LEU A 21 0.10 -19.57 -11.94
N PHE A 22 0.39 -20.85 -12.17
CA PHE A 22 1.70 -21.40 -12.54
C PHE A 22 1.82 -21.74 -14.03
N VAL A 23 0.76 -21.53 -14.81
CA VAL A 23 0.80 -21.73 -16.27
C VAL A 23 1.72 -20.69 -16.91
N ASP A 24 2.66 -21.16 -17.74
CA ASP A 24 3.51 -20.29 -18.57
C ASP A 24 2.87 -20.16 -19.96
N PRO A 25 2.28 -19.00 -20.31
CA PRO A 25 1.62 -18.81 -21.61
C PRO A 25 2.59 -18.90 -22.79
N THR A 26 3.91 -18.82 -22.56
CA THR A 26 4.93 -18.92 -23.61
C THR A 26 5.42 -20.34 -23.87
N LYS A 27 5.03 -21.31 -23.05
CA LYS A 27 5.47 -22.72 -23.15
C LYS A 27 4.30 -23.70 -23.17
N GLN A 28 3.25 -23.36 -23.92
CA GLN A 28 2.13 -24.28 -24.10
C GLN A 28 2.44 -25.25 -25.25
N PRO A 29 2.51 -26.57 -25.01
CA PRO A 29 2.62 -27.55 -26.08
C PRO A 29 1.33 -27.58 -26.89
N GLU A 30 1.44 -27.75 -28.20
CA GLU A 30 0.28 -27.99 -29.07
C GLU A 30 -0.05 -29.48 -29.10
N ASP A 31 -1.33 -29.82 -29.09
CA ASP A 31 -1.78 -31.19 -29.34
C ASP A 31 -1.67 -31.58 -30.82
N ALA A 32 -2.10 -32.80 -31.16
CA ALA A 32 -2.02 -33.33 -32.51
C ALA A 32 -2.81 -32.51 -33.55
N ASP A 33 -3.75 -31.67 -33.10
CA ASP A 33 -4.61 -30.83 -33.94
C ASP A 33 -4.16 -29.35 -33.93
N GLY A 34 -3.02 -29.02 -33.30
CA GLY A 34 -2.48 -27.67 -33.22
C GLY A 34 -3.15 -26.79 -32.16
N ILE A 35 -3.89 -27.38 -31.21
CA ILE A 35 -4.55 -26.66 -30.12
C ILE A 35 -3.59 -26.58 -28.92
N PRO A 36 -3.32 -25.39 -28.39
CA PRO A 36 -2.45 -25.24 -27.23
C PRO A 36 -3.07 -25.92 -26.00
N VAL A 37 -2.35 -26.88 -25.43
CA VAL A 37 -2.72 -27.58 -24.20
C VAL A 37 -2.12 -26.83 -23.01
N THR A 38 -2.95 -26.61 -21.98
CA THR A 38 -2.50 -25.99 -20.72
C THR A 38 -1.48 -26.88 -20.03
N TYR A 39 -0.20 -26.56 -20.16
CA TYR A 39 0.88 -27.21 -19.44
C TYR A 39 1.22 -26.43 -18.17
N ILE A 40 1.06 -27.09 -17.02
CA ILE A 40 1.53 -26.59 -15.73
C ILE A 40 2.93 -27.16 -15.54
N SER A 41 3.92 -26.26 -15.46
CA SER A 41 5.31 -26.65 -15.26
C SER A 41 5.55 -27.07 -13.80
N ASP A 42 6.13 -28.25 -13.59
CA ASP A 42 6.59 -28.71 -12.26
C ASP A 42 7.72 -27.84 -11.67
N LYS A 43 8.32 -26.96 -12.48
CA LYS A 43 9.39 -26.06 -12.04
C LYS A 43 8.82 -24.89 -11.23
N PRO A 44 9.43 -24.55 -10.07
CA PRO A 44 9.07 -23.37 -9.30
C PRO A 44 9.15 -22.08 -10.12
N LEU A 45 8.22 -21.14 -9.88
CA LEU A 45 8.22 -19.83 -10.50
C LEU A 45 9.33 -18.98 -9.88
N ALA A 46 10.15 -18.35 -10.74
CA ALA A 46 11.19 -17.42 -10.29
C ALA A 46 10.57 -16.21 -9.57
N ALA A 47 11.02 -15.97 -8.34
CA ALA A 47 10.57 -14.86 -7.51
C ALA A 47 11.64 -14.46 -6.49
N TYR A 48 11.57 -13.21 -6.04
CA TYR A 48 12.37 -12.68 -4.95
C TYR A 48 11.53 -12.72 -3.66
N PRO A 49 12.09 -13.10 -2.49
CA PRO A 49 13.47 -13.54 -2.28
C PRO A 49 13.74 -15.01 -2.64
N GLN A 50 12.68 -15.82 -2.79
CA GLN A 50 12.78 -17.25 -3.09
C GLN A 50 11.77 -17.65 -4.16
N ASN A 51 12.09 -18.70 -4.91
CA ASN A 51 11.19 -19.26 -5.92
C ASN A 51 9.90 -19.78 -5.28
N ILE A 52 8.79 -19.67 -6.01
CA ILE A 52 7.46 -20.05 -5.54
C ILE A 52 7.09 -21.40 -6.17
N ALA A 53 6.93 -22.43 -5.34
CA ALA A 53 6.44 -23.74 -5.77
C ALA A 53 4.91 -23.86 -5.61
N MET A 54 4.26 -24.58 -6.51
CA MET A 54 2.81 -24.81 -6.51
C MET A 54 2.37 -25.58 -5.26
N ASP A 55 3.00 -26.72 -4.99
CA ASP A 55 2.67 -27.58 -3.84
C ASP A 55 2.78 -26.83 -2.51
N ASP A 56 3.80 -25.98 -2.39
CA ASP A 56 4.02 -25.15 -1.20
C ASP A 56 2.94 -24.08 -1.04
N THR A 57 2.44 -23.53 -2.15
CA THR A 57 1.34 -22.54 -2.18
C THR A 57 0.01 -23.22 -1.81
N GLN A 58 -0.30 -24.38 -2.38
CA GLN A 58 -1.50 -25.15 -2.02
C GLN A 58 -1.47 -25.58 -0.55
N ARG A 59 -0.32 -26.06 -0.06
CA ARG A 59 -0.12 -26.40 1.37
C ARG A 59 -0.32 -25.17 2.25
N ALA A 60 0.12 -23.99 1.81
CA ALA A 60 -0.06 -22.75 2.55
C ALA A 60 -1.54 -22.41 2.74
N VAL A 61 -2.37 -22.57 1.70
CA VAL A 61 -3.82 -22.33 1.76
C VAL A 61 -4.51 -23.31 2.72
N LYS A 62 -4.16 -24.61 2.66
CA LYS A 62 -4.69 -25.61 3.61
C LYS A 62 -4.34 -25.26 5.05
N ARG A 63 -3.06 -24.93 5.31
CA ARG A 63 -2.57 -24.54 6.65
C ARG A 63 -3.17 -23.23 7.13
N LEU A 64 -3.39 -22.26 6.24
CA LEU A 64 -4.07 -21.00 6.55
C LEU A 64 -5.47 -21.27 7.11
N CYS A 65 -6.24 -22.13 6.44
CA CYS A 65 -7.60 -22.48 6.86
C CYS A 65 -7.60 -23.18 8.22
N SER A 66 -6.70 -24.16 8.43
CA SER A 66 -6.61 -24.87 9.72
C SER A 66 -6.15 -23.96 10.86
N ARG A 67 -5.12 -23.13 10.65
CA ARG A 67 -4.60 -22.19 11.67
C ARG A 67 -5.58 -21.07 12.00
N SER A 68 -6.47 -20.72 11.07
CA SER A 68 -7.55 -19.77 11.35
C SER A 68 -8.49 -20.27 12.45
N HIS A 69 -8.76 -21.58 12.49
CA HIS A 69 -9.54 -22.20 13.58
C HIS A 69 -8.81 -22.05 14.92
N ASP A 70 -7.51 -22.39 14.97
CA ASP A 70 -6.69 -22.27 16.18
C ASP A 70 -6.70 -20.85 16.76
N ILE A 71 -6.66 -19.82 15.91
CA ILE A 71 -6.75 -18.41 16.33
C ILE A 71 -8.11 -18.13 16.98
N LEU A 72 -9.21 -18.53 16.32
CA LEU A 72 -10.56 -18.30 16.81
C LEU A 72 -10.79 -18.99 18.15
N THR A 73 -10.41 -20.26 18.29
CA THR A 73 -10.56 -21.01 19.56
C THR A 73 -9.63 -20.50 20.66
N THR A 74 -8.48 -19.94 20.29
CA THR A 74 -7.57 -19.32 21.26
C THR A 74 -8.15 -18.04 21.82
N ILE A 75 -8.71 -17.19 20.96
CA ILE A 75 -9.27 -15.90 21.36
C ILE A 75 -10.66 -16.06 21.98
N ALA A 76 -11.63 -16.64 21.26
CA ALA A 76 -13.02 -16.72 21.71
C ALA A 76 -13.30 -17.88 22.68
N GLY A 77 -12.44 -18.91 22.69
CA GLY A 77 -12.64 -20.13 23.49
C GLY A 77 -13.37 -21.23 22.72
N THR A 78 -13.73 -22.30 23.43
CA THR A 78 -14.34 -23.52 22.84
C THR A 78 -15.85 -23.46 22.69
N GLY A 79 -16.51 -22.51 23.34
CA GLY A 79 -17.97 -22.37 23.41
C GLY A 79 -18.55 -22.73 24.77
N ASP A 80 -19.69 -22.12 25.10
CA ASP A 80 -20.56 -22.46 26.24
C ASP A 80 -21.99 -21.96 25.95
N ALA A 81 -22.91 -22.10 26.91
CA ALA A 81 -24.31 -21.71 26.74
C ALA A 81 -24.55 -20.24 26.32
N TYR A 82 -23.54 -19.36 26.46
CA TYR A 82 -23.62 -17.94 26.16
C TYR A 82 -22.65 -17.50 25.05
N SER A 83 -21.96 -18.43 24.39
CA SER A 83 -21.04 -18.12 23.29
C SER A 83 -21.10 -19.19 22.21
N MET A 84 -20.76 -18.82 20.98
CA MET A 84 -20.68 -19.75 19.85
C MET A 84 -19.73 -20.93 20.14
N TYR A 85 -20.13 -22.15 19.77
CA TYR A 85 -19.26 -23.32 19.88
C TYR A 85 -18.22 -23.33 18.78
N ALA A 86 -16.99 -23.73 19.13
CA ALA A 86 -15.87 -23.72 18.18
C ALA A 86 -16.13 -24.56 16.92
N VAL A 87 -16.84 -25.68 17.06
CA VAL A 87 -17.23 -26.55 15.93
C VAL A 87 -18.04 -25.81 14.87
N ASP A 88 -18.81 -24.81 15.29
CA ASP A 88 -19.70 -24.03 14.42
C ASP A 88 -18.95 -23.09 13.48
N TYR A 89 -17.66 -22.83 13.72
CA TYR A 89 -16.81 -22.05 12.82
C TYR A 89 -16.54 -22.76 11.48
N SER A 90 -16.69 -24.08 11.44
CA SER A 90 -16.44 -24.90 10.25
C SER A 90 -17.71 -25.26 9.49
N THR A 91 -18.89 -25.16 10.12
CA THR A 91 -20.17 -25.61 9.56
C THR A 91 -20.94 -24.54 8.79
N ASN A 92 -20.37 -23.33 8.64
CA ASN A 92 -21.06 -22.16 8.11
C ASN A 92 -22.40 -21.83 8.80
N SER A 93 -22.53 -22.14 10.09
CA SER A 93 -23.69 -21.81 10.93
C SER A 93 -24.09 -20.32 10.91
N LEU A 94 -23.12 -19.43 10.66
CA LEU A 94 -23.31 -17.98 10.55
C LEU A 94 -23.80 -17.53 9.17
N ASN A 95 -24.04 -18.46 8.24
CA ASN A 95 -24.49 -18.20 6.87
C ASN A 95 -23.60 -17.19 6.12
N PHE A 96 -22.27 -17.34 6.27
CA PHE A 96 -21.34 -16.55 5.49
C PHE A 96 -21.44 -16.92 4.00
N HIS A 97 -21.25 -15.90 3.17
CA HIS A 97 -21.22 -16.06 1.72
C HIS A 97 -19.90 -16.70 1.27
N TYR A 98 -20.00 -17.71 0.41
CA TYR A 98 -18.88 -18.31 -0.32
C TYR A 98 -19.21 -18.21 -1.81
N PRO A 99 -18.34 -17.62 -2.63
CA PRO A 99 -18.51 -17.60 -4.08
C PRO A 99 -18.60 -19.03 -4.64
N SER A 100 -19.33 -19.18 -5.75
CA SER A 100 -19.51 -20.49 -6.39
C SER A 100 -18.37 -20.87 -7.33
N LYS A 101 -17.51 -19.92 -7.73
CA LYS A 101 -16.37 -20.13 -8.63
C LYS A 101 -15.05 -20.07 -7.85
N GLY A 102 -14.09 -20.91 -8.25
CA GLY A 102 -12.76 -20.94 -7.64
C GLY A 102 -12.02 -19.59 -7.69
N GLU A 103 -12.02 -18.93 -8.84
CA GLU A 103 -11.39 -17.60 -9.04
C GLU A 103 -11.94 -16.55 -8.07
N ASP A 104 -13.27 -16.40 -8.02
CA ASP A 104 -13.93 -15.43 -7.14
C ASP A 104 -13.66 -15.75 -5.66
N CYS A 105 -13.60 -17.02 -5.31
CA CYS A 105 -13.28 -17.48 -3.96
C CYS A 105 -11.83 -17.16 -3.57
N LEU A 106 -10.86 -17.38 -4.46
CA LEU A 106 -9.46 -17.05 -4.23
C LEU A 106 -9.27 -15.53 -4.09
N GLN A 107 -9.92 -14.75 -4.95
CA GLN A 107 -9.90 -13.29 -4.87
C GLN A 107 -10.49 -12.80 -3.54
N MET A 108 -11.64 -13.33 -3.11
CA MET A 108 -12.24 -13.01 -1.81
C MET A 108 -11.31 -13.38 -0.66
N LEU A 109 -10.64 -14.54 -0.72
CA LEU A 109 -9.67 -14.97 0.30
C LEU A 109 -8.53 -13.96 0.42
N LEU A 110 -7.93 -13.53 -0.69
CA LEU A 110 -6.85 -12.54 -0.68
C LEU A 110 -7.30 -11.19 -0.15
N GLU A 111 -8.52 -10.75 -0.47
CA GLU A 111 -9.07 -9.51 0.07
C GLU A 111 -9.30 -9.58 1.57
N ILE A 112 -9.78 -10.71 2.09
CA ILE A 112 -9.91 -10.95 3.53
C ILE A 112 -8.53 -10.91 4.19
N LEU A 113 -7.52 -11.57 3.61
CA LEU A 113 -6.18 -11.58 4.17
C LEU A 113 -5.55 -10.19 4.19
N ARG A 114 -5.64 -9.41 3.11
CA ARG A 114 -5.12 -8.02 3.07
C ARG A 114 -5.73 -7.13 4.16
N ARG A 115 -6.96 -7.40 4.58
CA ARG A 115 -7.67 -6.67 5.65
C ARG A 115 -7.32 -7.17 7.04
N LEU A 116 -7.15 -8.48 7.19
CA LEU A 116 -6.99 -9.14 8.49
C LEU A 116 -5.54 -9.15 8.97
N LEU A 117 -4.59 -9.43 8.06
CA LEU A 117 -3.18 -9.58 8.41
C LEU A 117 -2.61 -8.35 9.13
N PRO A 118 -2.92 -7.09 8.74
CA PRO A 118 -2.42 -5.92 9.46
C PRO A 118 -2.82 -5.88 10.94
N SER A 119 -4.09 -6.18 11.27
CA SER A 119 -4.57 -6.23 12.64
C SER A 119 -3.94 -7.39 13.42
N LEU A 120 -3.80 -8.56 12.79
CA LEU A 120 -3.15 -9.72 13.41
C LEU A 120 -1.65 -9.50 13.64
N LYS A 121 -0.97 -8.79 12.73
CA LYS A 121 0.45 -8.45 12.86
C LYS A 121 0.68 -7.51 14.03
N PHE A 122 -0.15 -6.48 14.16
CA PHE A 122 -0.13 -5.58 15.31
C PHE A 122 -0.35 -6.35 16.62
N LEU A 123 -1.37 -7.22 16.66
CA LEU A 123 -1.67 -8.05 17.82
C LEU A 123 -0.49 -8.97 18.17
N HIS A 124 0.12 -9.62 17.18
CA HIS A 124 1.30 -10.48 17.35
C HIS A 124 2.48 -9.70 17.95
N THR A 125 2.80 -8.52 17.40
CA THR A 125 3.88 -7.67 17.89
C THR A 125 3.62 -7.23 19.33
N GLN A 126 2.44 -6.68 19.64
CA GLN A 126 2.11 -6.21 20.99
C GLN A 126 2.12 -7.36 22.00
N CYS A 127 1.49 -8.50 21.67
CA CYS A 127 1.45 -9.67 22.55
C CYS A 127 2.81 -10.37 22.69
N GLY A 128 3.77 -10.14 21.79
CA GLY A 128 5.14 -10.65 21.89
C GLY A 128 6.03 -9.84 22.84
N LEU A 129 5.67 -8.59 23.12
CA LEU A 129 6.44 -7.67 23.96
C LEU A 129 6.05 -7.78 25.44
N SER A 130 7.04 -7.66 26.33
CA SER A 130 6.82 -7.57 27.78
C SER A 130 6.36 -6.17 28.21
N SER A 131 5.77 -6.06 29.39
CA SER A 131 5.36 -4.78 29.98
C SER A 131 6.53 -3.78 30.11
N ALA A 132 7.76 -4.27 30.31
CA ALA A 132 8.97 -3.45 30.30
C ALA A 132 9.17 -2.62 29.01
N TYR A 133 8.59 -3.08 27.90
CA TYR A 133 8.61 -2.40 26.59
C TYR A 133 7.20 -1.96 26.16
N HIS A 134 6.29 -1.77 27.12
CA HIS A 134 4.88 -1.38 26.89
C HIS A 134 4.07 -2.42 26.10
N GLY A 135 4.48 -3.69 26.12
CA GLY A 135 3.82 -4.80 25.44
C GLY A 135 2.71 -5.49 26.24
N TRP A 136 2.01 -6.41 25.57
CA TRP A 136 0.81 -7.08 26.06
C TRP A 136 0.98 -8.57 26.39
N SER A 137 2.20 -9.10 26.38
CA SER A 137 2.44 -10.53 26.66
C SER A 137 1.82 -11.00 27.98
N GLY A 138 1.93 -10.19 29.03
CA GLY A 138 1.34 -10.47 30.35
C GLY A 138 -0.11 -10.01 30.52
N CYS A 139 -0.69 -9.30 29.54
CA CYS A 139 -2.08 -8.83 29.66
C CYS A 139 -3.05 -10.02 29.62
N GLN A 140 -3.96 -10.07 30.59
CA GLN A 140 -5.02 -11.08 30.62
C GLN A 140 -6.17 -10.72 29.68
N TYR A 141 -6.88 -11.71 29.15
CA TYR A 141 -8.14 -11.54 28.41
C TYR A 141 -9.07 -12.76 28.66
N GLY A 142 -10.36 -12.59 28.38
CA GLY A 142 -11.38 -13.63 28.54
C GLY A 142 -12.62 -13.17 29.31
N ARG A 143 -13.53 -14.10 29.61
CA ARG A 143 -14.89 -13.81 30.14
C ARG A 143 -14.91 -12.91 31.38
N GLY A 144 -13.98 -13.11 32.30
CA GLY A 144 -13.92 -12.37 33.58
C GLY A 144 -13.06 -11.11 33.57
N VAL A 145 -12.46 -10.74 32.43
CA VAL A 145 -11.49 -9.65 32.37
C VAL A 145 -12.18 -8.31 32.11
N LYS A 146 -11.96 -7.36 33.03
CA LYS A 146 -12.45 -5.99 32.89
C LYS A 146 -11.78 -5.29 31.70
N HIS A 147 -12.57 -4.57 30.94
CA HIS A 147 -12.15 -3.77 29.80
C HIS A 147 -12.71 -2.36 29.90
N SER A 148 -12.14 -1.43 29.14
CA SER A 148 -12.68 -0.08 29.00
C SER A 148 -13.83 -0.10 28.01
N ASN A 149 -15.04 0.22 28.45
CA ASN A 149 -16.10 0.61 27.53
C ASN A 149 -15.83 2.05 27.11
N TRP A 150 -15.80 2.32 25.81
CA TRP A 150 -15.67 3.68 25.25
C TRP A 150 -16.82 4.60 25.68
N GLN A 151 -17.95 4.03 26.11
CA GLN A 151 -19.19 4.72 26.50
C GLN A 151 -19.35 4.93 28.02
N CYS A 152 -18.29 4.87 28.84
CA CYS A 152 -18.40 5.11 30.29
C CYS A 152 -18.00 6.56 30.66
N GLY A 153 -18.88 7.26 31.39
CA GLY A 153 -18.63 8.61 31.93
C GLY A 153 -17.78 8.65 33.21
N GLU A 154 -17.35 7.49 33.75
CA GLU A 154 -16.52 7.43 34.96
C GLU A 154 -15.21 6.67 34.71
N HIS A 155 -14.10 7.35 35.01
CA HIS A 155 -12.74 6.82 34.98
C HIS A 155 -12.35 6.38 36.41
N PRO A 156 -11.91 5.13 36.64
CA PRO A 156 -11.42 4.71 37.95
C PRO A 156 -10.11 5.41 38.28
N ALA A 157 -9.96 5.83 39.54
CA ALA A 157 -8.76 6.45 40.08
C ALA A 157 -7.63 5.45 40.33
N ASP A 158 -6.41 5.94 40.07
CA ASP A 158 -5.09 5.55 40.59
C ASP A 158 -4.96 4.22 41.35
N GLU A 159 -4.60 3.15 40.64
CA GLU A 159 -3.67 2.14 41.17
C GLU A 159 -2.71 1.66 40.07
N SER A 160 -1.42 1.88 40.29
CA SER A 160 -0.36 1.68 39.32
C SER A 160 0.13 0.23 39.29
N THR A 161 -0.41 -0.56 38.37
CA THR A 161 0.30 -1.70 37.74
C THR A 161 -0.04 -1.69 36.25
N ASP A 162 0.93 -2.00 35.39
CA ASP A 162 0.95 -1.76 33.93
C ASP A 162 -0.21 -2.39 33.10
N CYS A 163 -1.17 -3.06 33.73
CA CYS A 163 -2.32 -3.72 33.09
C CYS A 163 -3.67 -3.49 33.80
N LEU A 164 -3.72 -2.67 34.85
CA LEU A 164 -4.92 -2.43 35.66
C LEU A 164 -5.27 -0.93 35.68
N PRO A 165 -6.56 -0.57 35.80
CA PRO A 165 -7.68 -1.43 36.21
C PRO A 165 -8.36 -2.23 35.07
N ARG A 166 -7.95 -2.03 33.80
CA ARG A 166 -8.58 -2.63 32.60
C ARG A 166 -7.53 -3.06 31.57
N SER A 167 -7.61 -4.30 31.09
CA SER A 167 -6.62 -4.89 30.16
C SER A 167 -6.67 -4.22 28.78
N PRO A 168 -5.57 -3.63 28.27
CA PRO A 168 -5.54 -3.01 26.93
C PRO A 168 -5.75 -4.04 25.82
N LEU A 169 -5.25 -5.27 26.02
CA LEU A 169 -5.49 -6.40 25.12
C LEU A 169 -6.99 -6.73 25.04
N MET A 170 -7.67 -6.85 26.18
CA MET A 170 -9.10 -7.13 26.20
C MET A 170 -9.90 -6.01 25.52
N SER A 171 -9.53 -4.75 25.76
CA SER A 171 -10.13 -3.60 25.08
C SER A 171 -9.90 -3.65 23.57
N TYR A 172 -8.72 -4.04 23.10
CA TYR A 172 -8.43 -4.17 21.67
C TYR A 172 -9.24 -5.30 21.02
N LEU A 173 -9.33 -6.48 21.64
CA LEU A 173 -10.12 -7.60 21.13
C LEU A 173 -11.61 -7.27 20.99
N ARG A 174 -12.16 -6.43 21.88
CA ARG A 174 -13.55 -5.95 21.82
C ARG A 174 -13.73 -4.67 20.99
N ASP A 175 -12.70 -4.21 20.30
CA ASP A 175 -12.69 -2.96 19.54
C ASP A 175 -13.05 -1.71 20.37
N CYS A 176 -12.69 -1.70 21.65
CA CYS A 176 -12.97 -0.62 22.60
C CYS A 176 -11.71 0.12 23.06
N LEU A 177 -10.55 -0.14 22.44
CA LEU A 177 -9.29 0.53 22.78
C LEU A 177 -9.27 1.95 22.19
N PRO A 178 -9.19 3.00 23.04
CA PRO A 178 -9.04 4.38 22.58
C PRO A 178 -7.89 4.56 21.59
N GLY A 179 -8.13 5.29 20.50
CA GLY A 179 -7.13 5.54 19.45
C GLY A 179 -6.92 4.38 18.46
N CYS A 180 -7.52 3.22 18.73
CA CYS A 180 -7.54 2.06 17.81
C CYS A 180 -8.97 1.68 17.40
N LEU A 181 -9.92 2.61 17.57
CA LEU A 181 -11.35 2.36 17.39
C LEU A 181 -11.70 2.13 15.92
N PRO A 182 -12.57 1.16 15.62
CA PRO A 182 -12.93 0.81 14.26
C PRO A 182 -14.00 1.71 13.68
N HIS A 183 -14.17 1.55 12.38
CA HIS A 183 -15.24 2.07 11.53
C HIS A 183 -16.16 0.91 11.09
N GLN A 184 -17.37 1.22 10.63
CA GLN A 184 -18.34 0.22 10.17
C GLN A 184 -18.02 -0.23 8.74
N LEU A 185 -17.76 -1.52 8.57
CA LEU A 185 -17.60 -2.17 7.26
C LEU A 185 -18.97 -2.64 6.73
N VAL A 186 -19.23 -2.41 5.45
CA VAL A 186 -20.42 -2.87 4.72
C VAL A 186 -19.97 -3.76 3.55
N SER A 187 -20.61 -4.91 3.34
CA SER A 187 -20.31 -5.77 2.19
C SER A 187 -20.89 -5.22 0.88
N VAL A 188 -20.10 -5.23 -0.19
CA VAL A 188 -20.51 -4.92 -1.58
C VAL A 188 -19.91 -6.02 -2.49
N GLY A 189 -20.69 -7.09 -2.74
CA GLY A 189 -20.22 -8.26 -3.48
C GLY A 189 -19.08 -9.00 -2.76
N CYS A 190 -18.01 -9.37 -3.48
CA CYS A 190 -16.79 -9.96 -2.89
C CYS A 190 -15.93 -8.96 -2.10
N LYS A 191 -16.25 -7.66 -2.17
CA LYS A 191 -15.50 -6.56 -1.53
C LYS A 191 -16.24 -6.07 -0.29
N SER A 192 -15.52 -5.55 0.71
CA SER A 192 -16.14 -4.78 1.80
C SER A 192 -15.75 -3.30 1.72
N GLU A 193 -16.70 -2.39 1.83
CA GLU A 193 -16.46 -0.95 1.82
C GLU A 193 -16.62 -0.36 3.22
N CYS A 194 -15.71 0.53 3.59
CA CYS A 194 -15.81 1.30 4.82
C CYS A 194 -16.52 2.63 4.54
N LYS A 195 -17.66 2.87 5.17
CA LYS A 195 -18.41 4.15 4.99
C LYS A 195 -18.00 5.25 5.98
N THR A 196 -17.42 4.86 7.11
CA THR A 196 -17.13 5.77 8.24
C THR A 196 -15.65 6.10 8.40
N CYS A 197 -14.77 5.53 7.58
CA CYS A 197 -13.36 5.91 7.54
C CYS A 197 -13.29 7.37 7.06
N PRO A 198 -12.60 8.27 7.78
CA PRO A 198 -12.39 9.61 7.28
C PRO A 198 -11.68 9.51 5.92
N LYS A 199 -12.32 10.02 4.86
CA LYS A 199 -11.66 10.20 3.55
C LYS A 199 -10.46 11.17 3.62
N SER A 200 -10.19 11.73 4.80
CA SER A 200 -9.33 12.88 5.07
C SER A 200 -7.93 12.56 5.60
N LEU A 201 -7.56 11.28 5.83
CA LEU A 201 -6.18 10.92 6.18
C LEU A 201 -5.50 10.23 4.99
N PRO A 202 -4.74 10.98 4.16
CA PRO A 202 -3.99 10.41 3.05
C PRO A 202 -3.05 9.28 3.50
N GLY A 203 -3.19 8.11 2.88
CA GLY A 203 -2.29 6.98 3.10
C GLY A 203 -2.60 6.12 4.34
N ALA A 204 -3.52 6.52 5.22
CA ALA A 204 -3.93 5.70 6.36
C ALA A 204 -4.76 4.49 5.89
N PRO A 205 -4.40 3.24 6.28
CA PRO A 205 -5.19 2.08 5.93
C PRO A 205 -6.51 2.01 6.71
N CYS A 206 -7.48 1.33 6.11
CA CYS A 206 -8.73 0.97 6.75
C CYS A 206 -8.48 -0.22 7.70
N ILE A 207 -8.35 0.05 9.01
CA ILE A 207 -8.08 -0.98 10.03
C ILE A 207 -9.33 -1.85 10.28
N THR A 208 -9.19 -3.17 10.17
CA THR A 208 -10.31 -4.10 10.35
C THR A 208 -10.61 -4.32 11.84
N PRO A 209 -11.87 -4.10 12.30
CA PRO A 209 -12.30 -4.51 13.64
C PRO A 209 -12.18 -6.02 13.83
N LEU A 210 -11.80 -6.45 15.04
CA LEU A 210 -11.74 -7.86 15.40
C LEU A 210 -13.10 -8.42 15.79
N GLY A 211 -13.97 -7.60 16.39
CA GLY A 211 -15.38 -7.93 16.61
C GLY A 211 -15.66 -8.94 17.73
N PHE A 212 -14.69 -9.31 18.58
CA PHE A 212 -14.94 -10.31 19.62
C PHE A 212 -15.87 -9.75 20.72
N ARG A 213 -17.06 -10.35 20.87
CA ARG A 213 -18.07 -9.92 21.86
C ARG A 213 -18.25 -10.89 23.02
N GLY A 214 -18.05 -12.19 22.80
CA GLY A 214 -18.20 -13.25 23.79
C GLY A 214 -16.92 -14.09 23.89
N PHE A 215 -16.62 -14.54 25.12
CA PHE A 215 -15.45 -15.35 25.44
C PHE A 215 -15.89 -16.51 26.34
N SER A 216 -15.36 -17.69 26.09
CA SER A 216 -15.60 -18.91 26.87
C SER A 216 -14.30 -19.52 27.40
N GLY A 217 -14.43 -20.42 28.36
CA GLY A 217 -13.29 -21.08 29.01
C GLY A 217 -12.56 -20.19 30.03
N SER A 218 -11.32 -20.55 30.33
CA SER A 218 -10.48 -19.88 31.33
C SER A 218 -9.89 -18.56 30.82
N THR A 219 -9.49 -17.70 31.75
CA THR A 219 -8.66 -16.52 31.46
C THR A 219 -7.34 -16.95 30.83
N LYS A 220 -6.93 -16.24 29.78
CA LYS A 220 -5.68 -16.47 29.03
C LYS A 220 -4.85 -15.18 28.99
N THR A 221 -3.64 -15.26 28.47
CA THR A 221 -2.67 -14.16 28.40
C THR A 221 -2.33 -13.78 26.96
N GLY A 222 -1.87 -12.56 26.73
CA GLY A 222 -1.38 -12.15 25.42
C GLY A 222 -0.30 -13.09 24.88
N LYS A 223 0.53 -13.70 25.74
CA LYS A 223 1.51 -14.70 25.33
C LYS A 223 0.88 -15.89 24.61
N ASP A 224 -0.31 -16.33 25.01
CA ASP A 224 -1.04 -17.43 24.36
C ASP A 224 -1.44 -17.05 22.93
N ILE A 225 -1.96 -15.83 22.73
CA ILE A 225 -2.27 -15.28 21.41
C ILE A 225 -1.00 -15.17 20.56
N CYS A 226 0.09 -14.63 21.12
CA CYS A 226 1.37 -14.51 20.44
C CYS A 226 1.88 -15.88 19.94
N ASN A 227 1.79 -16.92 20.76
CA ASN A 227 2.24 -18.26 20.40
C ASN A 227 1.44 -18.83 19.22
N VAL A 228 0.12 -18.61 19.17
CA VAL A 228 -0.73 -19.09 18.08
C VAL A 228 -0.54 -18.27 16.80
N LEU A 229 -0.41 -16.95 16.93
CA LEU A 229 -0.11 -16.08 15.79
C LEU A 229 1.29 -16.34 15.22
N THR A 230 2.28 -16.69 16.06
CA THR A 230 3.60 -17.12 15.57
C THR A 230 3.46 -18.33 14.67
N LYS A 231 2.73 -19.38 15.09
CA LYS A 231 2.47 -20.56 14.26
C LYS A 231 1.72 -20.26 12.96
N PHE A 232 0.87 -19.24 12.97
CA PHE A 232 0.14 -18.75 11.80
C PHE A 232 1.07 -18.03 10.82
N PHE A 233 1.90 -17.10 11.29
CA PHE A 233 2.85 -16.33 10.48
C PHE A 233 4.11 -17.10 10.06
N ASP A 234 4.49 -18.16 10.78
CA ASP A 234 5.58 -19.08 10.39
C ASP A 234 5.31 -19.78 9.03
N ASN A 235 4.10 -19.65 8.48
CA ASN A 235 3.77 -20.11 7.14
C ASN A 235 4.28 -19.09 6.09
N SER A 236 5.59 -19.12 5.82
CA SER A 236 6.27 -18.27 4.83
C SER A 236 5.59 -18.24 3.45
N ASN A 237 4.85 -19.30 3.13
CA ASN A 237 4.22 -19.52 1.85
C ASN A 237 2.85 -18.81 1.72
N ILE A 238 2.30 -18.18 2.76
CA ILE A 238 1.13 -17.30 2.58
C ILE A 238 1.54 -16.05 1.80
N ASN A 239 2.76 -15.56 2.02
CA ASN A 239 3.26 -14.35 1.38
C ASN A 239 3.46 -14.54 -0.13
N THR A 240 3.69 -15.78 -0.58
CA THR A 240 3.83 -16.12 -2.00
C THR A 240 2.53 -15.91 -2.78
N LEU A 241 1.36 -16.13 -2.16
CA LEU A 241 0.06 -15.88 -2.78
C LEU A 241 -0.08 -14.41 -3.21
N PHE A 242 0.40 -13.47 -2.37
CA PHE A 242 0.39 -12.05 -2.73
C PHE A 242 1.38 -11.71 -3.84
N GLY A 243 2.52 -12.43 -3.92
CA GLY A 243 3.46 -12.31 -5.03
C GLY A 243 2.90 -12.85 -6.36
N LEU A 244 2.06 -13.89 -6.32
CA LEU A 244 1.40 -14.47 -7.49
C LEU A 244 0.25 -13.61 -8.02
N LEU A 245 -0.49 -12.95 -7.12
CA LEU A 245 -1.62 -12.08 -7.41
C LEU A 245 -1.40 -10.69 -6.81
N PRO A 246 -0.44 -9.92 -7.37
CA PRO A 246 0.01 -8.69 -6.75
C PRO A 246 -1.02 -7.58 -6.97
N LYS A 247 -1.06 -6.63 -6.03
CA LYS A 247 -1.95 -5.47 -6.07
C LYS A 247 -1.09 -4.22 -5.94
N PRO A 248 -1.38 -3.13 -6.66
CA PRO A 248 -0.65 -1.89 -6.48
C PRO A 248 -0.73 -1.42 -5.02
N PRO A 249 0.40 -0.99 -4.41
CA PRO A 249 0.36 -0.43 -3.08
C PRO A 249 -0.51 0.83 -3.09
N SER A 250 -1.42 0.90 -2.13
CA SER A 250 -2.48 1.92 -2.08
C SER A 250 -2.46 2.73 -0.78
N THR A 251 -1.87 2.18 0.27
CA THR A 251 -1.74 2.83 1.59
C THR A 251 -0.26 3.03 1.92
N LEU A 252 0.02 3.90 2.89
CA LEU A 252 1.39 4.18 3.35
C LEU A 252 2.19 2.92 3.73
N PRO A 253 1.68 1.97 4.54
CA PRO A 253 2.45 0.79 4.96
C PRO A 253 2.70 -0.18 3.80
N GLU A 254 1.81 -0.22 2.80
CA GLU A 254 2.01 -1.02 1.58
C GLU A 254 3.12 -0.43 0.71
N HIS A 255 3.10 0.89 0.48
CA HIS A 255 4.17 1.58 -0.24
C HIS A 255 5.52 1.42 0.48
N PHE A 256 5.52 1.57 1.80
CA PHE A 256 6.72 1.43 2.62
C PHE A 256 7.34 0.04 2.46
N GLN A 257 6.54 -1.03 2.57
CA GLN A 257 7.05 -2.38 2.39
C GLN A 257 7.48 -2.64 0.95
N PHE A 258 6.68 -2.24 -0.04
CA PHE A 258 7.01 -2.43 -1.45
C PHE A 258 8.34 -1.75 -1.80
N ALA A 259 8.53 -0.50 -1.40
CA ALA A 259 9.75 0.27 -1.65
C ALA A 259 11.00 -0.41 -1.08
N LEU A 260 10.95 -0.88 0.17
CA LEU A 260 12.06 -1.61 0.78
C LEU A 260 12.34 -2.94 0.07
N THR A 261 11.29 -3.69 -0.27
CA THR A 261 11.44 -5.01 -0.94
C THR A 261 11.98 -4.84 -2.36
N LEU A 262 11.49 -3.85 -3.10
CA LEU A 262 11.97 -3.49 -4.43
C LEU A 262 13.46 -3.13 -4.38
N SER A 263 13.85 -2.26 -3.45
CA SER A 263 15.26 -1.87 -3.29
C SER A 263 16.15 -3.05 -2.95
N ASN A 264 15.69 -3.95 -2.08
CA ASN A 264 16.44 -5.17 -1.75
C ASN A 264 16.63 -6.05 -2.98
N MET A 265 15.57 -6.29 -3.74
CA MET A 265 15.64 -7.07 -4.97
C MET A 265 16.62 -6.46 -5.98
N LEU A 266 16.64 -5.13 -6.12
CA LEU A 266 17.60 -4.44 -6.98
C LEU A 266 19.05 -4.56 -6.46
N ASP A 267 19.27 -4.50 -5.14
CA ASP A 267 20.60 -4.68 -4.52
C ASP A 267 21.16 -6.08 -4.76
N HIS A 268 20.31 -7.12 -4.68
CA HIS A 268 20.69 -8.51 -4.91
C HIS A 268 20.99 -8.83 -6.39
N GLY A 269 20.50 -8.01 -7.33
CA GLY A 269 20.79 -8.12 -8.76
C GLY A 269 22.28 -8.00 -9.15
N LYS A 270 23.15 -7.58 -8.23
CA LYS A 270 24.62 -7.60 -8.42
C LYS A 270 25.24 -9.01 -8.30
N SER A 271 24.46 -10.00 -7.86
CA SER A 271 24.84 -11.42 -7.85
C SER A 271 24.21 -12.12 -9.06
N ALA A 272 24.98 -12.97 -9.75
CA ALA A 272 24.64 -13.60 -11.04
C ALA A 272 23.45 -14.59 -11.02
N SER A 273 22.57 -14.54 -10.02
CA SER A 273 21.48 -15.51 -9.79
C SER A 273 20.09 -14.89 -9.57
N ASP A 274 19.92 -13.56 -9.65
CA ASP A 274 18.59 -12.96 -9.44
C ASP A 274 17.84 -12.69 -10.76
N ASP A 275 17.04 -13.68 -11.13
CA ASP A 275 16.14 -13.69 -12.28
C ASP A 275 15.13 -12.53 -12.30
N VAL A 276 14.76 -11.98 -11.13
CA VAL A 276 13.73 -10.93 -11.03
C VAL A 276 14.31 -9.56 -11.32
N SER A 277 15.50 -9.26 -10.82
CA SER A 277 16.19 -7.98 -11.08
C SER A 277 16.54 -7.83 -12.56
N LEU A 278 17.06 -8.89 -13.17
CA LEU A 278 17.29 -8.93 -14.62
C LEU A 278 15.99 -8.75 -15.42
N ALA A 279 14.90 -9.39 -14.99
CA ALA A 279 13.60 -9.20 -15.63
C ALA A 279 13.11 -7.75 -15.49
N PHE A 280 13.31 -7.10 -14.34
CA PHE A 280 12.98 -5.70 -14.13
C PHE A 280 13.75 -4.79 -15.10
N GLU A 281 15.06 -4.97 -15.24
CA GLU A 281 15.87 -4.20 -16.19
C GLU A 281 15.47 -4.44 -17.65
N MET A 282 15.26 -5.71 -18.03
CA MET A 282 14.80 -6.08 -19.38
C MET A 282 13.45 -5.44 -19.70
N LYS A 283 12.50 -5.48 -18.76
CA LYS A 283 11.18 -4.85 -18.94
C LYS A 283 11.27 -3.33 -19.00
N THR A 284 12.21 -2.71 -18.28
CA THR A 284 12.47 -1.27 -18.36
C THR A 284 12.92 -0.85 -19.77
N LYS A 285 13.84 -1.62 -20.39
CA LYS A 285 14.27 -1.39 -21.78
C LYS A 285 13.15 -1.66 -22.78
N ALA A 286 12.42 -2.76 -22.61
CA ALA A 286 11.35 -3.15 -23.51
C ALA A 286 10.18 -2.16 -23.50
N LEU A 287 9.74 -1.71 -22.31
CA LEU A 287 8.63 -0.76 -22.17
C LEU A 287 8.99 0.61 -22.73
N SER A 288 10.25 1.01 -22.62
CA SER A 288 10.74 2.26 -23.22
C SER A 288 11.04 2.14 -24.72
N ILE A 289 10.78 0.99 -25.36
CA ILE A 289 11.11 0.76 -26.77
C ILE A 289 12.60 1.08 -27.04
N GLU A 290 13.46 0.72 -26.10
CA GLU A 290 14.91 0.99 -26.11
C GLU A 290 15.30 2.49 -26.14
N LEU A 291 14.36 3.40 -25.90
CA LEU A 291 14.64 4.84 -25.81
C LEU A 291 15.39 5.18 -24.51
N TYR A 292 15.09 4.49 -23.41
CA TYR A 292 15.77 4.68 -22.13
C TYR A 292 16.91 3.67 -21.95
N LYS A 293 18.11 4.05 -22.43
CA LYS A 293 19.28 3.15 -22.47
C LYS A 293 19.96 2.94 -21.13
N GLU A 294 19.99 3.95 -20.27
CA GLU A 294 20.70 3.94 -18.99
C GLU A 294 19.78 3.53 -17.83
N THR A 295 19.30 2.28 -17.83
CA THR A 295 18.43 1.73 -16.78
C THR A 295 19.02 1.82 -15.37
N SER A 296 20.36 1.85 -15.27
CA SER A 296 21.09 1.98 -14.02
C SER A 296 20.84 3.29 -13.28
N LYS A 297 20.43 4.36 -13.98
CA LYS A 297 20.09 5.64 -13.33
C LYS A 297 18.83 5.52 -12.49
N LEU A 298 17.77 4.98 -13.09
CA LEU A 298 16.50 4.72 -12.40
C LEU A 298 16.67 3.71 -11.26
N THR A 299 17.32 2.57 -11.50
CA THR A 299 17.51 1.55 -10.45
C THR A 299 18.40 2.06 -9.32
N GLY A 300 19.47 2.81 -9.65
CA GLY A 300 20.33 3.47 -8.67
C GLY A 300 19.59 4.51 -7.84
N ALA A 301 18.70 5.31 -8.44
CA ALA A 301 17.89 6.28 -7.71
C ALA A 301 16.90 5.61 -6.76
N LEU A 302 16.23 4.53 -7.20
CA LEU A 302 15.36 3.71 -6.35
C LEU A 302 16.14 3.12 -5.16
N GLN A 303 17.33 2.57 -5.41
CA GLN A 303 18.20 2.03 -4.36
C GLN A 303 18.62 3.10 -3.36
N ASN A 304 19.11 4.24 -3.84
CA ASN A 304 19.60 5.32 -2.98
C ASN A 304 18.49 5.95 -2.12
N ALA A 305 17.28 6.08 -2.67
CA ALA A 305 16.15 6.67 -1.95
C ALA A 305 15.55 5.71 -0.91
N TYR A 306 15.48 4.41 -1.24
CA TYR A 306 14.79 3.44 -0.38
C TYR A 306 15.72 2.68 0.55
N ARG A 307 16.91 2.25 0.09
CA ARG A 307 17.89 1.53 0.90
C ARG A 307 19.33 1.73 0.39
N ASN A 308 19.99 2.79 0.84
CA ASN A 308 21.39 3.03 0.56
C ASN A 308 22.30 2.27 1.54
N GLN A 309 22.54 0.97 1.28
CA GLN A 309 23.36 0.14 2.17
C GLN A 309 24.75 0.72 2.45
N THR A 310 25.40 1.31 1.44
CA THR A 310 26.73 1.93 1.57
C THR A 310 26.72 3.15 2.50
N GLY A 311 25.65 3.94 2.48
CA GLY A 311 25.46 5.12 3.34
C GLY A 311 25.16 4.80 4.80
N HIS A 312 25.09 3.51 5.15
CA HIS A 312 24.76 3.03 6.50
C HIS A 312 25.91 2.29 7.19
N ASN A 313 27.06 2.13 6.51
CA ASN A 313 28.27 1.52 7.04
C ASN A 313 29.19 2.59 7.66
N THR A 314 29.72 2.36 8.85
CA THR A 314 30.77 3.22 9.43
C THR A 314 32.09 3.02 8.67
N PRO A 315 32.84 4.07 8.28
CA PRO A 315 32.70 5.51 8.57
C PRO A 315 31.89 6.32 7.53
N ALA A 316 31.35 5.68 6.50
CA ALA A 316 30.64 6.30 5.38
C ALA A 316 29.17 6.69 5.68
N HIS A 317 28.80 6.81 6.97
CA HIS A 317 27.42 7.08 7.35
C HIS A 317 26.94 8.41 6.77
N SER A 318 25.82 8.38 6.06
CA SER A 318 25.32 9.46 5.22
C SER A 318 25.03 10.74 6.01
N LYS A 319 25.14 11.92 5.40
CA LYS A 319 24.75 13.19 6.05
C LYS A 319 23.24 13.22 6.30
N SER A 320 22.74 14.10 7.17
CA SER A 320 21.28 14.26 7.38
C SER A 320 20.51 14.54 6.07
N THR A 321 21.15 15.18 5.09
CA THR A 321 20.61 15.44 3.74
C THR A 321 20.49 14.20 2.85
N GLU A 322 21.06 13.07 3.27
CA GLU A 322 21.12 11.79 2.53
C GLU A 322 20.38 10.68 3.29
N ALA A 323 19.36 11.05 4.08
CA ALA A 323 18.48 10.09 4.72
C ALA A 323 17.67 9.31 3.67
N ASP A 324 17.65 7.99 3.80
CA ASP A 324 16.88 7.06 2.95
C ASP A 324 15.70 6.46 3.74
N LEU A 325 14.79 5.76 3.05
CA LEU A 325 13.62 5.17 3.71
C LEU A 325 14.02 4.14 4.78
N TRP A 326 15.04 3.33 4.49
CA TRP A 326 15.52 2.29 5.39
C TRP A 326 16.02 2.83 6.72
N SER A 327 16.49 4.09 6.79
CA SER A 327 16.85 4.75 8.05
C SER A 327 15.75 4.74 9.13
N LEU A 328 14.47 4.61 8.73
CA LEU A 328 13.31 4.52 9.62
C LEU A 328 13.01 3.08 10.13
N SER A 329 13.63 2.07 9.52
CA SER A 329 13.38 0.64 9.81
C SER A 329 14.67 -0.17 9.97
N LYS A 330 15.83 0.50 10.05
CA LYS A 330 17.15 -0.12 10.18
C LYS A 330 17.26 -0.85 11.51
N GLU A 331 17.60 -2.14 11.46
CA GLU A 331 17.73 -2.99 12.66
C GLU A 331 18.79 -2.45 13.63
N ALA A 332 19.98 -2.15 13.12
CA ALA A 332 21.06 -1.55 13.89
C ALA A 332 20.92 -0.03 13.94
N SER A 333 20.64 0.53 15.12
CA SER A 333 20.52 1.98 15.30
C SER A 333 21.85 2.68 15.02
N CYS A 334 21.80 3.83 14.34
CA CYS A 334 22.93 4.73 14.19
C CYS A 334 22.53 6.12 14.71
N ASP A 335 23.17 6.53 15.81
CA ASP A 335 22.88 7.80 16.47
C ASP A 335 24.12 8.67 16.45
N LEU A 336 24.10 9.72 15.64
CA LEU A 336 25.17 10.72 15.56
C LEU A 336 24.56 12.12 15.75
N PRO A 337 23.98 12.40 16.94
CA PRO A 337 23.25 13.64 17.20
C PRO A 337 24.16 14.87 17.18
N HIS A 338 25.39 14.77 17.68
CA HIS A 338 26.27 15.93 17.86
C HIS A 338 27.07 16.32 16.61
N GLU A 339 27.25 15.38 15.66
CA GLU A 339 28.07 15.62 14.48
C GLU A 339 27.24 15.94 13.23
N ARG A 340 26.06 15.31 13.08
CA ARG A 340 25.33 15.30 11.79
C ARG A 340 23.79 15.25 11.92
N ASP A 341 23.21 15.34 13.13
CA ASP A 341 21.75 15.19 13.38
C ASP A 341 21.13 13.93 12.76
N ILE A 342 21.86 12.80 12.86
CA ILE A 342 21.42 11.50 12.31
C ILE A 342 20.87 10.64 13.43
N HIS A 343 19.67 10.10 13.21
CA HIS A 343 18.97 9.28 14.19
C HIS A 343 18.38 8.01 13.59
N CYS A 344 19.12 7.25 12.78
CA CYS A 344 18.61 6.00 12.19
C CYS A 344 18.30 4.97 13.29
N ALA A 345 17.14 4.32 13.22
CA ALA A 345 16.72 3.33 14.20
C ALA A 345 15.56 2.48 13.64
N PRO A 346 15.22 1.35 14.29
CA PRO A 346 14.10 0.51 13.88
C PRO A 346 12.77 1.09 14.39
N TYR A 347 12.42 2.30 13.93
CA TYR A 347 11.22 3.02 14.36
C TYR A 347 9.94 2.37 13.87
N LEU A 348 9.89 2.02 12.58
CA LEU A 348 8.69 1.58 11.89
C LEU A 348 8.87 0.15 11.37
N CYS A 349 7.84 -0.67 11.57
CA CYS A 349 7.64 -1.93 10.85
C CYS A 349 6.22 -1.94 10.28
N SER A 350 6.11 -2.24 8.98
CA SER A 350 4.83 -2.25 8.27
C SER A 350 3.97 -3.43 8.72
N THR A 351 2.71 -3.15 9.07
CA THR A 351 1.72 -4.20 9.34
C THR A 351 1.27 -4.90 8.07
N SER A 352 1.53 -4.31 6.89
CA SER A 352 1.28 -4.90 5.56
C SER A 352 2.51 -5.61 4.98
N SER A 353 3.51 -5.93 5.80
CA SER A 353 4.76 -6.57 5.36
C SER A 353 4.53 -7.85 4.56
N ASP A 354 3.59 -8.68 5.02
CA ASP A 354 3.25 -9.98 4.43
C ASP A 354 2.78 -9.87 2.96
N ALA A 355 2.13 -8.77 2.58
CA ALA A 355 1.55 -8.59 1.24
C ALA A 355 2.57 -8.19 0.16
N TYR A 356 3.73 -7.67 0.54
CA TYR A 356 4.73 -7.13 -0.39
C TYR A 356 6.13 -7.70 -0.16
N THR A 357 6.24 -8.85 0.52
CA THR A 357 7.52 -9.53 0.76
C THR A 357 8.02 -10.27 -0.49
N TYR A 358 7.12 -10.76 -1.35
CA TYR A 358 7.47 -11.52 -2.56
C TYR A 358 7.21 -10.72 -3.84
N LEU A 359 8.17 -10.78 -4.77
CA LEU A 359 8.08 -10.20 -6.11
C LEU A 359 8.30 -11.30 -7.15
N ALA A 360 7.26 -11.70 -7.87
CA ALA A 360 7.35 -12.74 -8.89
C ALA A 360 7.86 -12.17 -10.23
N LYS A 361 8.80 -12.87 -10.88
CA LYS A 361 9.42 -12.45 -12.16
C LYS A 361 8.40 -12.07 -13.23
N LYS A 362 7.27 -12.80 -13.29
CA LYS A 362 6.22 -12.62 -14.30
C LYS A 362 5.55 -11.24 -14.26
N HIS A 363 5.62 -10.53 -13.14
CA HIS A 363 4.95 -9.25 -12.90
C HIS A 363 5.93 -8.05 -12.88
N ALA A 364 7.14 -8.21 -13.42
CA ALA A 364 8.17 -7.18 -13.40
C ALA A 364 7.75 -5.85 -14.05
N ASP A 365 6.88 -5.92 -15.06
CA ASP A 365 6.25 -4.77 -15.72
C ASP A 365 5.32 -3.99 -14.78
N LEU A 366 4.51 -4.69 -13.97
CA LEU A 366 3.66 -4.07 -12.94
C LEU A 366 4.51 -3.38 -11.88
N TYR A 367 5.59 -4.04 -11.42
CA TYR A 367 6.49 -3.45 -10.41
C TYR A 367 7.18 -2.20 -10.93
N LEU A 368 7.59 -2.18 -12.21
CA LEU A 368 8.15 -1.00 -12.86
C LEU A 368 7.12 0.14 -12.91
N SER A 369 5.88 -0.16 -13.31
CA SER A 369 4.80 0.83 -13.29
C SER A 369 4.62 1.46 -11.91
N TRP A 370 4.61 0.64 -10.86
CA TRP A 370 4.45 1.13 -9.48
C TRP A 370 5.66 1.94 -9.01
N ALA A 371 6.88 1.48 -9.33
CA ALA A 371 8.12 2.16 -8.99
C ALA A 371 8.22 3.56 -9.60
N VAL A 372 7.62 3.76 -10.79
CA VAL A 372 7.67 5.03 -11.53
C VAL A 372 6.51 5.96 -11.14
N TYR A 373 5.29 5.45 -11.03
CA TYR A 373 4.09 6.30 -10.87
C TYR A 373 3.70 6.60 -9.41
N LEU A 374 4.09 5.76 -8.46
CA LEU A 374 3.69 5.91 -7.05
C LEU A 374 4.61 6.73 -6.13
N PRO A 375 5.89 7.05 -6.45
CA PRO A 375 6.78 7.78 -5.53
C PRO A 375 6.21 9.10 -5.00
N TRP A 376 5.61 9.93 -5.86
CA TRP A 376 5.01 11.21 -5.44
C TRP A 376 3.85 11.01 -4.45
N THR A 377 3.01 10.00 -4.68
CA THR A 377 1.93 9.63 -3.77
C THR A 377 2.49 9.14 -2.44
N PHE A 378 3.51 8.29 -2.47
CA PHE A 378 4.17 7.79 -1.27
C PHE A 378 4.78 8.92 -0.42
N TYR A 379 5.42 9.90 -1.05
CA TYR A 379 5.92 11.10 -0.37
C TYR A 379 4.82 11.87 0.36
N SER A 380 3.67 12.07 -0.30
CA SER A 380 2.53 12.75 0.32
C SER A 380 2.01 12.01 1.55
N TYR A 381 2.07 10.67 1.56
CA TYR A 381 1.67 9.86 2.70
C TYR A 381 2.67 9.93 3.85
N LEU A 382 3.98 9.92 3.55
CA LEU A 382 5.02 10.12 4.57
C LEU A 382 4.90 11.50 5.23
N LYS A 383 4.60 12.54 4.44
CA LYS A 383 4.31 13.87 4.96
C LYS A 383 3.07 13.86 5.85
N SER A 384 2.00 13.18 5.44
CA SER A 384 0.79 13.05 6.27
C SER A 384 1.08 12.35 7.61
N LEU A 385 1.94 11.33 7.63
CA LEU A 385 2.39 10.69 8.86
C LEU A 385 3.16 11.68 9.76
N LEU A 386 4.05 12.50 9.20
CA LEU A 386 4.78 13.51 9.96
C LEU A 386 3.83 14.55 10.56
N ASP A 387 2.87 15.05 9.78
CA ASP A 387 1.87 16.01 10.23
C ASP A 387 1.02 15.41 11.36
N ALA A 388 0.53 14.18 11.21
CA ALA A 388 -0.22 13.47 12.25
C ALA A 388 0.62 13.23 13.51
N PHE A 389 1.92 12.92 13.35
CA PHE A 389 2.84 12.76 14.47
C PHE A 389 3.01 14.07 15.26
N GLN A 390 3.10 15.22 14.58
CA GLN A 390 3.19 16.53 15.24
C GLN A 390 1.90 16.91 15.97
N GLN A 391 0.74 16.43 15.50
CA GLN A 391 -0.57 16.70 16.08
C GLN A 391 -0.93 15.81 17.29
N ILE A 392 -0.04 14.92 17.73
CA ILE A 392 -0.29 14.08 18.90
C ILE A 392 -0.51 14.93 20.16
N ASP A 393 -1.70 14.79 20.76
CA ASP A 393 -1.97 15.28 22.11
C ASP A 393 -1.48 14.27 23.15
N CYS A 394 -0.32 14.56 23.76
CA CYS A 394 0.25 13.70 24.80
C CYS A 394 -0.70 13.55 26.00
N GLY A 395 -1.37 14.63 26.41
CA GLY A 395 -2.22 14.66 27.59
C GLY A 395 -3.50 13.84 27.38
N GLY A 396 -4.21 14.10 26.28
CA GLY A 396 -5.40 13.33 25.89
C GLY A 396 -5.10 11.85 25.59
N SER A 397 -3.87 11.54 25.19
CA SER A 397 -3.40 10.15 25.02
C SER A 397 -3.06 9.44 26.34
N GLY A 398 -3.19 10.11 27.49
CA GLY A 398 -2.95 9.52 28.82
C GLY A 398 -1.50 9.57 29.30
N CYS A 399 -0.67 10.48 28.78
CA CYS A 399 0.68 10.68 29.31
C CYS A 399 0.61 11.52 30.60
N THR A 400 1.03 10.95 31.73
CA THR A 400 0.95 11.63 33.04
C THR A 400 2.01 12.73 33.23
N LYS A 401 3.18 12.59 32.60
CA LYS A 401 4.34 13.48 32.79
C LYS A 401 4.60 14.45 31.63
N CYS A 402 3.79 14.38 30.57
CA CYS A 402 4.01 15.15 29.36
C CYS A 402 2.71 15.76 28.86
N SER A 403 2.65 17.09 28.87
CA SER A 403 1.50 17.89 28.41
C SER A 403 1.85 18.66 27.14
N CYS A 404 2.45 17.96 26.16
CA CYS A 404 2.76 18.54 24.85
C CYS A 404 1.45 18.87 24.11
N LYS A 405 1.32 20.09 23.56
CA LYS A 405 0.14 20.48 22.77
C LYS A 405 0.25 19.96 21.32
N PRO A 406 -0.88 19.66 20.66
CA PRO A 406 -0.92 19.38 19.23
C PRO A 406 -0.19 20.45 18.40
N GLY A 407 0.53 19.99 17.37
CA GLY A 407 1.36 20.81 16.47
C GLY A 407 2.81 20.95 16.90
N LYS A 408 3.16 20.63 18.16
CA LYS A 408 4.53 20.73 18.69
C LYS A 408 5.12 19.38 19.13
N HIS A 409 4.42 18.27 18.91
CA HIS A 409 4.93 16.96 19.29
C HIS A 409 6.19 16.60 18.48
N GLY A 410 7.25 16.14 19.15
CA GLY A 410 8.53 15.80 18.53
C GLY A 410 9.36 16.97 18.03
N VAL A 411 8.81 18.20 17.98
CA VAL A 411 9.57 19.39 17.62
C VAL A 411 10.38 19.84 18.83
N GLU A 412 11.70 19.95 18.67
CA GLU A 412 12.63 20.27 19.76
C GLU A 412 12.42 19.36 20.99
N TYR A 413 12.48 19.91 22.21
CA TYR A 413 12.30 19.18 23.46
C TYR A 413 10.88 19.32 24.04
N ASN A 414 9.87 19.58 23.20
CA ASN A 414 8.50 19.79 23.64
C ASN A 414 7.81 18.52 24.19
N CYS A 415 8.18 17.34 23.68
CA CYS A 415 7.73 16.06 24.24
C CYS A 415 8.69 15.59 25.33
N LYS A 416 8.18 15.40 26.55
CA LYS A 416 8.94 14.97 27.74
C LYS A 416 8.77 13.49 28.09
N CYS A 417 8.31 12.67 27.13
CA CYS A 417 8.19 11.22 27.35
C CYS A 417 9.59 10.60 27.52
N LYS A 418 9.71 9.59 28.42
CA LYS A 418 11.00 8.94 28.73
C LYS A 418 11.66 8.23 27.54
N ALA A 419 10.85 7.85 26.55
CA ALA A 419 11.26 7.24 25.29
C ALA A 419 10.10 7.36 24.29
N LEU A 420 10.39 7.18 22.99
CA LEU A 420 9.40 7.14 21.92
C LEU A 420 8.29 6.11 22.21
N ILE A 421 8.68 4.88 22.57
CA ILE A 421 7.72 3.79 22.84
C ILE A 421 6.89 4.01 24.10
N SER A 422 7.32 4.90 25.01
CA SER A 422 6.57 5.24 26.22
C SER A 422 5.49 6.29 25.97
N CYS A 423 5.46 6.90 24.78
CA CYS A 423 4.40 7.82 24.41
C CYS A 423 3.22 7.04 23.82
N ARG A 424 2.12 6.95 24.58
CA ARG A 424 0.92 6.20 24.15
C ARG A 424 0.32 6.73 22.85
N GLY A 425 0.39 8.04 22.63
CA GLY A 425 -0.09 8.66 21.39
C GLY A 425 0.69 8.21 20.15
N VAL A 426 1.99 7.94 20.28
CA VAL A 426 2.83 7.48 19.17
C VAL A 426 2.38 6.11 18.69
N MET A 427 2.16 5.16 19.62
CA MET A 427 1.70 3.82 19.27
C MET A 427 0.36 3.85 18.52
N THR A 428 -0.59 4.68 18.97
CA THR A 428 -1.89 4.81 18.32
C THR A 428 -1.77 5.45 16.93
N THR A 429 -0.96 6.50 16.78
CA THR A 429 -0.75 7.15 15.47
C THR A 429 -0.05 6.21 14.50
N PHE A 430 0.98 5.48 14.94
CA PHE A 430 1.67 4.49 14.10
C PHE A 430 0.68 3.41 13.63
N TYR A 431 -0.12 2.87 14.55
CA TYR A 431 -1.10 1.85 14.19
C TYR A 431 -2.16 2.37 13.21
N GLN A 432 -2.66 3.60 13.40
CA GLN A 432 -3.58 4.28 12.48
C GLN A 432 -3.02 4.41 11.06
N TYR A 433 -1.71 4.60 10.93
CA TYR A 433 -0.99 4.64 9.66
C TYR A 433 -0.42 3.27 9.23
N GLY A 434 -0.78 2.18 9.92
CA GLY A 434 -0.41 0.82 9.55
C GLY A 434 1.02 0.41 9.93
N PHE A 435 1.55 0.95 11.03
CA PHE A 435 2.87 0.61 11.54
C PHE A 435 2.82 0.10 12.98
N THR A 436 3.77 -0.78 13.30
CA THR A 436 4.21 -1.07 14.66
C THR A 436 5.61 -0.49 14.88
N PHE A 437 6.09 -0.49 16.11
CA PHE A 437 7.51 -0.29 16.37
C PHE A 437 8.31 -1.42 15.70
N GLY A 438 9.45 -1.08 15.08
CA GLY A 438 10.31 -2.07 14.42
C GLY A 438 10.99 -2.99 15.41
N ASP A 439 11.73 -2.41 16.36
CA ASP A 439 12.28 -3.14 17.50
C ASP A 439 12.18 -2.29 18.77
N ALA A 440 11.15 -2.56 19.56
CA ALA A 440 10.90 -1.86 20.82
C ALA A 440 12.05 -2.03 21.83
N LYS A 441 12.79 -3.15 21.79
CA LYS A 441 13.91 -3.38 22.72
C LYS A 441 15.06 -2.46 22.40
N THR A 442 15.43 -2.37 21.11
CA THR A 442 16.49 -1.46 20.64
C THR A 442 16.11 0.00 20.85
N LEU A 443 14.86 0.38 20.60
CA LEU A 443 14.38 1.76 20.81
C LEU A 443 14.36 2.20 22.29
N TYR A 444 14.24 1.26 23.23
CA TYR A 444 14.21 1.51 24.68
C TYR A 444 15.51 1.15 25.42
N GLY A 445 16.50 0.64 24.69
CA GLY A 445 17.77 0.13 25.22
C GLY A 445 18.67 1.22 25.81
N THR A 446 19.98 1.02 25.75
CA THR A 446 20.98 1.98 26.27
C THR A 446 20.93 3.30 25.52
N ASN A 447 20.84 3.25 24.18
CA ASN A 447 20.67 4.42 23.30
C ASN A 447 19.18 4.66 23.02
N ARG A 448 18.44 5.10 24.05
CA ARG A 448 17.00 5.33 23.95
C ARG A 448 16.67 6.36 22.88
N LYS A 449 15.66 6.07 22.07
CA LYS A 449 15.14 7.00 21.07
C LYS A 449 13.97 7.80 21.63
N PHE A 450 13.93 9.09 21.27
CA PHE A 450 12.89 10.02 21.70
C PHE A 450 11.97 10.38 20.53
N CYS A 451 10.83 11.02 20.83
CA CYS A 451 9.94 11.56 19.80
C CYS A 451 10.65 12.56 18.88
N LEU A 452 11.61 13.33 19.43
CA LEU A 452 12.48 14.21 18.65
C LEU A 452 13.31 13.44 17.62
N SER A 453 13.92 12.31 18.02
CA SER A 453 14.76 11.51 17.13
C SER A 453 13.99 11.03 15.89
N PHE A 454 12.76 10.54 16.09
CA PHE A 454 11.89 10.13 14.99
C PHE A 454 11.44 11.31 14.12
N HIS A 455 11.01 12.41 14.75
CA HIS A 455 10.59 13.62 14.04
C HIS A 455 11.69 14.16 13.13
N THR A 456 12.90 14.32 13.68
CA THR A 456 14.09 14.77 12.94
C THR A 456 14.41 13.81 11.80
N GLN A 457 14.43 12.50 12.04
CA GLN A 457 14.76 11.52 11.00
C GLN A 457 13.74 11.51 9.85
N LEU A 458 12.43 11.56 10.15
CA LEU A 458 11.39 11.62 9.12
C LEU A 458 11.40 12.96 8.38
N SER A 459 11.67 14.07 9.06
CA SER A 459 11.85 15.39 8.45
C SER A 459 13.07 15.42 7.51
N ASN A 460 14.17 14.80 7.91
CA ASN A 460 15.38 14.66 7.09
C ASN A 460 15.10 13.85 5.82
N LEU A 461 14.38 12.73 5.95
CA LEU A 461 13.96 11.90 4.81
C LEU A 461 13.15 12.70 3.78
N LEU A 462 12.16 13.49 4.24
CA LEU A 462 11.30 14.29 3.36
C LEU A 462 12.03 15.46 2.67
N LYS A 463 13.21 15.84 3.17
CA LYS A 463 14.07 16.89 2.60
C LYS A 463 15.32 16.31 1.93
N SER A 464 15.41 14.99 1.82
CA SER A 464 16.61 14.31 1.39
C SER A 464 16.86 14.46 -0.11
N GLN A 465 18.13 14.59 -0.48
CA GLN A 465 18.56 14.63 -1.88
C GLN A 465 18.22 13.34 -2.64
N PRO A 466 18.39 12.12 -2.07
CA PRO A 466 18.01 10.88 -2.75
C PRO A 466 16.54 10.81 -3.17
N PHE A 467 15.61 11.32 -2.34
CA PHE A 467 14.20 11.40 -2.74
C PHE A 467 13.97 12.40 -3.88
N ALA A 468 14.65 13.54 -3.87
CA ALA A 468 14.57 14.51 -4.96
C ALA A 468 15.09 13.92 -6.28
N THR A 469 16.25 13.25 -6.24
CA THR A 469 16.81 12.54 -7.40
C THR A 469 15.91 11.41 -7.89
N LEU A 470 15.24 10.68 -6.99
CA LEU A 470 14.25 9.68 -7.39
C LEU A 470 13.11 10.30 -8.21
N PHE A 471 12.56 11.44 -7.79
CA PHE A 471 11.50 12.09 -8.57
C PHE A 471 12.01 12.56 -9.93
N GLU A 472 13.20 13.15 -9.99
CA GLU A 472 13.82 13.59 -11.24
C GLU A 472 14.01 12.41 -12.21
N GLU A 473 14.54 11.28 -11.75
CA GLU A 473 14.74 10.10 -12.61
C GLU A 473 13.43 9.44 -13.04
N CYS A 474 12.41 9.41 -12.18
CA CYS A 474 11.06 8.95 -12.56
C CYS A 474 10.44 9.87 -13.63
N ASP A 475 10.54 11.19 -13.45
CA ASP A 475 10.02 12.17 -14.40
C ASP A 475 10.79 12.11 -15.73
N ASN A 476 12.12 11.95 -15.69
CA ASN A 476 12.97 11.73 -16.87
C ASN A 476 12.56 10.46 -17.62
N PHE A 477 12.35 9.35 -16.91
CA PHE A 477 11.90 8.11 -17.53
C PHE A 477 10.53 8.26 -18.21
N ILE A 478 9.55 8.87 -17.52
CA ILE A 478 8.22 9.14 -18.10
C ILE A 478 8.33 10.07 -19.30
N TRP A 479 9.17 11.09 -19.23
CA TRP A 479 9.40 12.05 -20.31
C TRP A 479 9.99 11.36 -21.54
N THR A 480 11.08 10.60 -21.39
CA THR A 480 11.74 9.88 -22.49
C THR A 480 10.78 8.96 -23.24
N ILE A 481 9.88 8.27 -22.52
CA ILE A 481 8.88 7.39 -23.15
C ILE A 481 7.81 8.20 -23.91
N ARG A 482 7.45 9.39 -23.42
CA ARG A 482 6.38 10.23 -23.99
C ARG A 482 6.88 11.21 -25.04
N GLU A 483 8.17 11.51 -25.08
CA GLU A 483 8.81 12.45 -26.01
C GLU A 483 8.42 12.22 -27.48
N PRO A 484 8.54 11.01 -28.07
CA PRO A 484 8.16 10.79 -29.46
C PRO A 484 6.68 11.06 -29.73
N PHE A 485 5.80 10.67 -28.79
CA PHE A 485 4.36 10.94 -28.90
C PHE A 485 4.03 12.43 -28.76
N THR A 486 4.77 13.13 -27.91
CA THR A 486 4.59 14.58 -27.71
C THR A 486 4.95 15.35 -28.97
N TYR A 487 6.05 15.01 -29.63
CA TYR A 487 6.43 15.60 -30.92
C TYR A 487 5.47 15.22 -32.05
N LEU A 488 4.98 13.97 -32.08
CA LEU A 488 3.96 13.55 -33.05
C LEU A 488 2.69 14.38 -32.90
N VAL A 489 2.19 14.54 -31.68
CA VAL A 489 1.00 15.36 -31.39
C VAL A 489 1.25 16.81 -31.79
N LEU A 490 2.39 17.40 -31.41
CA LEU A 490 2.75 18.77 -31.81
C LEU A 490 2.79 18.94 -33.33
N ALA A 491 3.36 17.99 -34.06
CA ALA A 491 3.43 18.01 -35.52
C ALA A 491 2.04 17.91 -36.15
N LEU A 492 1.16 17.03 -35.66
CA LEU A 492 -0.21 16.90 -36.15
C LEU A 492 -1.03 18.16 -35.91
N TRP A 493 -0.92 18.79 -34.73
CA TRP A 493 -1.57 20.06 -34.44
C TRP A 493 -1.04 21.18 -35.32
N SER A 494 0.28 21.24 -35.54
CA SER A 494 0.91 22.23 -36.42
C SER A 494 0.47 22.06 -37.87
N LEU A 495 0.39 20.82 -38.37
CA LEU A 495 -0.11 20.50 -39.70
C LEU A 495 -1.60 20.88 -39.84
N SER A 496 -2.41 20.56 -38.84
CA SER A 496 -3.83 20.93 -38.82
C SER A 496 -4.01 22.45 -38.84
N LEU A 497 -3.24 23.18 -38.02
CA LEU A 497 -3.26 24.65 -38.00
C LEU A 497 -2.84 25.23 -39.36
N PHE A 498 -1.76 24.69 -39.94
CA PHE A 498 -1.28 25.09 -41.26
C PHE A 498 -2.35 24.85 -42.33
N TYR A 499 -3.00 23.69 -42.35
CA TYR A 499 -4.11 23.39 -43.26
C TYR A 499 -5.26 24.39 -43.12
N LEU A 500 -5.67 24.72 -41.88
CA LEU A 500 -6.71 25.72 -41.64
C LEU A 500 -6.30 27.11 -42.16
N ILE A 501 -5.05 27.52 -41.96
CA ILE A 501 -4.52 28.78 -42.51
C ILE A 501 -4.55 28.76 -44.04
N CYS A 502 -4.08 27.68 -44.68
CA CYS A 502 -4.12 27.54 -46.14
C CYS A 502 -5.54 27.62 -46.70
N VAL A 503 -6.53 27.00 -46.05
CA VAL A 503 -7.94 27.09 -46.46
C VAL A 503 -8.49 28.50 -46.26
N MET A 504 -8.17 29.18 -45.15
CA MET A 504 -8.60 30.55 -44.88
C MET A 504 -8.00 31.54 -45.88
N VAL A 505 -6.68 31.49 -46.10
CA VAL A 505 -5.96 32.35 -47.06
C VAL A 505 -6.40 32.03 -48.49
N GLY A 506 -6.47 30.75 -48.87
CA GLY A 506 -6.95 30.36 -50.19
C GLY A 506 -8.38 30.83 -50.47
N ARG A 507 -9.27 30.83 -49.46
CA ARG A 507 -10.61 31.43 -49.59
C ARG A 507 -10.56 32.95 -49.69
N LEU A 508 -9.69 33.62 -48.93
CA LEU A 508 -9.52 35.07 -49.00
C LEU A 508 -8.96 35.49 -50.38
N ASP A 509 -7.98 34.77 -50.90
CA ASP A 509 -7.38 34.98 -52.23
C ASP A 509 -8.39 34.69 -53.34
N VAL A 510 -9.18 33.61 -53.24
CA VAL A 510 -10.26 33.36 -54.20
C VAL A 510 -11.30 34.47 -54.15
N LEU A 511 -11.68 34.99 -52.96
CA LEU A 511 -12.58 36.12 -52.84
C LEU A 511 -11.96 37.42 -53.40
N HIS A 512 -10.66 37.64 -53.16
CA HIS A 512 -9.93 38.82 -53.62
C HIS A 512 -9.74 38.80 -55.14
N ILE A 513 -9.28 37.69 -55.70
CA ILE A 513 -9.16 37.45 -57.15
C ILE A 513 -10.54 37.55 -57.80
N ARG A 514 -11.62 37.02 -57.20
CA ARG A 514 -12.99 37.16 -57.74
C ARG A 514 -13.54 38.59 -57.61
N SER A 515 -13.07 39.38 -56.65
CA SER A 515 -13.40 40.81 -56.56
C SER A 515 -12.72 41.63 -57.68
N HIS A 516 -11.49 41.26 -58.06
CA HIS A 516 -10.74 41.87 -59.15
C HIS A 516 -11.11 41.33 -60.53
N LEU A 517 -11.57 40.07 -60.62
CA LEU A 517 -12.16 39.45 -61.80
C LEU A 517 -13.66 39.76 -61.93
N ARG A 518 -14.17 40.79 -61.24
CA ARG A 518 -15.38 41.46 -61.72
C ARG A 518 -15.07 42.00 -63.11
N ILE A 519 -15.53 41.22 -64.08
CA ILE A 519 -15.75 41.56 -65.48
C ILE A 519 -16.09 43.05 -65.59
N PRO A 520 -15.56 43.78 -66.58
CA PRO A 520 -15.93 45.17 -66.89
C PRO A 520 -17.37 45.24 -67.45
N SER A 521 -18.32 44.63 -66.76
CA SER A 521 -19.76 44.70 -66.97
C SER A 521 -20.44 45.52 -65.86
N SER A 522 -19.70 46.12 -64.91
CA SER A 522 -20.28 47.11 -63.98
C SER A 522 -20.83 48.35 -64.70
N HIS A 523 -20.34 48.64 -65.92
CA HIS A 523 -20.86 49.71 -66.76
C HIS A 523 -21.98 49.27 -67.72
N LYS A 524 -22.51 48.04 -67.61
CA LYS A 524 -23.68 47.56 -68.39
C LYS A 524 -24.85 47.12 -67.50
N ILE A 525 -25.06 47.81 -66.38
CA ILE A 525 -26.36 47.75 -65.70
C ILE A 525 -27.20 48.92 -66.21
N THR A 526 -28.04 48.64 -67.20
CA THR A 526 -29.18 49.53 -67.51
C THR A 526 -30.08 49.57 -66.27
N ALA A 527 -30.43 50.77 -65.80
CA ALA A 527 -31.21 51.01 -64.58
C ALA A 527 -32.54 50.23 -64.50
N GLN A 528 -33.03 49.70 -65.63
CA GLN A 528 -34.21 48.84 -65.71
C GLN A 528 -34.01 47.43 -65.12
N SER A 529 -32.77 46.91 -65.05
CA SER A 529 -32.51 45.58 -64.48
C SER A 529 -32.48 45.57 -62.94
N LEU A 530 -32.26 46.73 -62.29
CA LEU A 530 -32.33 46.88 -60.83
C LEU A 530 -33.76 46.79 -60.29
N LEU A 531 -34.77 47.15 -61.09
CA LEU A 531 -36.18 47.04 -60.70
C LEU A 531 -36.71 45.60 -60.76
N ALA A 532 -36.10 44.71 -61.55
CA ALA A 532 -36.49 43.31 -61.60
C ALA A 532 -35.88 42.48 -60.45
N ALA A 533 -34.68 42.83 -59.98
CA ALA A 533 -34.01 42.11 -58.90
C ALA A 533 -34.65 42.36 -57.51
N ALA A 534 -35.35 43.48 -57.34
CA ALA A 534 -36.09 43.79 -56.11
C ALA A 534 -37.26 42.82 -55.84
N GLN A 535 -37.71 42.05 -56.85
CA GLN A 535 -38.82 41.09 -56.71
C GLN A 535 -38.41 39.63 -56.55
N VAL A 536 -37.11 39.29 -56.58
CA VAL A 536 -36.66 37.91 -56.31
C VAL A 536 -35.71 37.87 -55.11
N GLY A 537 -36.13 38.53 -54.03
CA GLY A 537 -35.70 38.24 -52.66
C GLY A 537 -36.12 36.84 -52.15
N ARG A 538 -36.22 35.84 -53.05
CA ARG A 538 -36.71 34.49 -52.74
C ARG A 538 -35.69 33.37 -52.99
N LEU A 539 -34.47 33.68 -53.43
CA LEU A 539 -33.36 32.72 -53.60
C LEU A 539 -32.16 32.96 -52.67
N ALA A 540 -32.22 33.95 -51.78
CA ALA A 540 -31.25 34.13 -50.71
C ALA A 540 -31.58 33.23 -49.50
N LYS A 541 -31.56 31.92 -49.72
CA LYS A 541 -31.59 30.90 -48.65
C LYS A 541 -30.63 29.76 -49.00
N ILE A 542 -29.39 30.10 -49.30
CA ILE A 542 -28.27 29.17 -49.13
C ILE A 542 -27.54 29.63 -47.87
N SER A 543 -28.15 29.29 -46.74
CA SER A 543 -27.50 29.30 -45.43
C SER A 543 -26.51 28.15 -45.40
N TYR A 544 -25.27 28.39 -45.84
CA TYR A 544 -24.15 27.49 -45.54
C TYR A 544 -23.05 28.18 -44.72
N LEU A 545 -23.28 29.42 -44.29
CA LEU A 545 -22.42 30.14 -43.37
C LEU A 545 -23.29 31.04 -42.47
N GLN A 546 -23.72 30.50 -41.34
CA GLN A 546 -23.84 31.30 -40.12
C GLN A 546 -22.42 31.45 -39.53
N PRO A 547 -22.00 32.64 -39.10
CA PRO A 547 -20.94 32.77 -38.09
C PRO A 547 -21.42 32.25 -36.73
#